data_AF-A0A315SXQ1-F1
#
_entry.id   AF-A0A315SXQ1-F1
#
_cell.length_a   1.000
_cell.length_b   1.000
_cell.length_c   1.000
_cell.angle_alpha   90.00
_cell.angle_beta   90.00
_cell.angle_gamma   90.00
#
_symmetry.space_group_name_H-M   'P 1'
#
loop_
_entity.id
_entity.type
_entity.pdbx_description
1 polymer ?
#
loop_
_entity_poly.entity_id
_entity_poly.type
_entity_poly.pdbx_seq_one_letter_code
_entity_poly.pdbx_strand_id
1 'polypeptide(L)'
;MSYHYELLRFTLRVRTPSQALPRLQEALQAAIEGVELIGCWVSEIGPQNTIAVLRRFASVEVQAAERERVLLASDAFGIGEFVLEQHMDDYRLFTFLEPLAPGKHGPFYELREYDLVTSGLAPTLAGWRKAVGPRTGEPYSPVYAAFYATNGRLPRYLHIWPYASLEQRLDVRTRAVSDGVWPPENSAAQLQKMNSVVYLPAAFSPLR
;
A
#
# COMPACT_ATOMS: atom_id res chain seq x y z
N MET A 1 18.29 -0.05 -9.45
CA MET A 1 18.26 -0.79 -8.17
C MET A 1 16.84 -1.31 -7.96
N SER A 2 16.65 -2.60 -7.67
CA SER A 2 15.33 -3.16 -7.38
C SER A 2 15.05 -2.94 -5.90
N TYR A 3 14.18 -1.99 -5.57
CA TYR A 3 13.80 -1.75 -4.18
C TYR A 3 12.85 -2.85 -3.67
N HIS A 4 12.97 -3.13 -2.38
CA HIS A 4 12.12 -4.08 -1.67
C HIS A 4 11.11 -3.30 -0.83
N TYR A 5 9.85 -3.71 -0.85
CA TYR A 5 8.79 -3.06 -0.10
C TYR A 5 8.13 -4.05 0.85
N GLU A 6 7.60 -3.53 1.95
CA GLU A 6 6.80 -4.28 2.91
C GLU A 6 5.61 -3.43 3.32
N LEU A 7 4.43 -4.03 3.33
CA LEU A 7 3.23 -3.43 3.88
C LEU A 7 2.86 -4.15 5.17
N LEU A 8 3.00 -3.42 6.28
CA LEU A 8 2.51 -3.81 7.59
C LEU A 8 1.03 -3.43 7.70
N ARG A 9 0.22 -4.29 8.30
CA ARG A 9 -1.11 -3.93 8.80
C ARG A 9 -1.27 -4.36 10.24
N PHE A 10 -1.75 -3.43 11.06
CA PHE A 10 -2.13 -3.69 12.43
C PHE A 10 -3.64 -3.48 12.58
N THR A 11 -4.37 -4.52 12.95
CA THR A 11 -5.74 -4.37 13.47
C THR A 11 -5.61 -4.05 14.95
N LEU A 12 -6.17 -2.93 15.39
CA LEU A 12 -6.06 -2.48 16.78
C LEU A 12 -7.37 -2.64 17.55
N ARG A 13 -7.25 -2.66 18.88
CA ARG A 13 -8.39 -2.52 19.79
C ARG A 13 -9.20 -1.26 19.48
N VAL A 14 -10.49 -1.32 19.72
CA VAL A 14 -11.41 -0.20 19.49
C VAL A 14 -10.97 1.02 20.31
N ARG A 15 -10.96 2.21 19.68
CA ARG A 15 -10.60 3.52 20.28
C ARG A 15 -9.13 3.68 20.70
N THR A 16 -8.23 2.79 20.28
CA THR A 16 -6.78 2.93 20.53
C THR A 16 -5.94 3.49 19.37
N PRO A 17 -6.39 3.66 18.09
CA PRO A 17 -5.52 4.18 17.03
C PRO A 17 -4.86 5.53 17.33
N SER A 18 -5.57 6.47 17.96
CA SER A 18 -5.00 7.77 18.33
C SER A 18 -3.92 7.68 19.40
N GLN A 19 -3.95 6.65 20.25
CA GLN A 19 -2.94 6.39 21.28
C GLN A 19 -1.74 5.61 20.69
N ALA A 20 -2.00 4.73 19.73
CA ALA A 20 -0.99 3.92 19.07
C ALA A 20 -0.11 4.75 18.12
N LEU A 21 -0.68 5.69 17.37
CA LEU A 21 0.04 6.43 16.33
C LEU A 21 1.31 7.18 16.82
N PRO A 22 1.30 7.95 17.93
CA PRO A 22 2.51 8.60 18.42
C PRO A 22 3.61 7.61 18.84
N ARG A 23 3.22 6.49 19.48
CA ARG A 23 4.15 5.43 19.90
C ARG A 23 4.74 4.69 18.71
N LEU A 24 3.91 4.40 17.71
CA LEU A 24 4.34 3.82 16.45
C LEU A 24 5.30 4.75 15.70
N GLN A 25 5.04 6.05 15.68
CA GLN A 25 5.94 7.04 15.08
C GLN A 25 7.34 6.97 15.70
N GLU A 26 7.42 6.95 17.04
CA GLU A 26 8.68 6.84 17.77
C GLU A 26 9.38 5.51 17.48
N ALA A 27 8.66 4.39 17.59
CA ALA A 27 9.24 3.06 17.38
C ALA A 27 9.76 2.85 15.94
N LEU A 28 9.11 3.44 14.94
CA LEU A 28 9.57 3.37 13.54
C LEU A 28 10.94 4.04 13.33
N GLN A 29 11.35 4.97 14.21
CA GLN A 29 12.69 5.58 14.15
C GLN A 29 13.81 4.64 14.62
N ALA A 30 13.46 3.55 15.34
CA ALA A 30 14.40 2.54 15.79
C ALA A 30 14.66 1.43 14.75
N ALA A 31 14.12 1.56 13.53
CA ALA A 31 14.43 0.66 12.43
C ALA A 31 15.92 0.74 12.07
N ILE A 32 16.49 -0.37 11.61
CA ILE A 32 17.90 -0.39 11.21
C ILE A 32 18.17 0.52 10.01
N GLU A 33 19.43 0.88 9.80
CA GLU A 33 19.87 1.64 8.64
C GLU A 33 19.45 0.95 7.33
N GLY A 34 18.98 1.74 6.36
CA GLY A 34 18.48 1.24 5.09
C GLY A 34 17.00 0.86 5.08
N VAL A 35 16.29 1.03 6.20
CA VAL A 35 14.82 0.97 6.27
C VAL A 35 14.25 2.39 6.17
N GLU A 36 13.32 2.61 5.26
CA GLU A 36 12.69 3.90 5.06
C GLU A 36 11.17 3.79 5.21
N LEU A 37 10.59 4.67 6.02
CA LEU A 37 9.14 4.85 6.06
C LEU A 37 8.70 5.54 4.77
N ILE A 38 7.75 4.92 4.07
CA ILE A 38 7.19 5.46 2.84
C ILE A 38 5.82 6.09 3.10
N GLY A 39 4.99 5.44 3.90
CA GLY A 39 3.68 5.96 4.26
C GLY A 39 3.10 5.24 5.46
N CYS A 40 2.32 5.98 6.24
CA CYS A 40 1.54 5.44 7.35
C CYS A 40 0.12 6.00 7.26
N TRP A 41 -0.87 5.13 7.34
CA TRP A 41 -2.27 5.54 7.21
C TRP A 41 -3.18 4.80 8.18
N VAL A 42 -4.32 5.41 8.49
CA VAL A 42 -5.42 4.81 9.26
C VAL A 42 -6.62 4.59 8.36
N SER A 43 -7.23 3.41 8.46
CA SER A 43 -8.43 3.06 7.68
C SER A 43 -9.58 4.01 7.99
N GLU A 44 -10.21 4.54 6.95
CA GLU A 44 -11.40 5.40 7.03
C GLU A 44 -12.65 4.70 6.49
N ILE A 45 -12.52 4.02 5.32
CA ILE A 45 -13.59 3.21 4.74
C ILE A 45 -13.08 1.79 4.54
N GLY A 46 -13.64 0.84 5.29
CA GLY A 46 -13.27 -0.57 5.27
C GLY A 46 -13.16 -1.12 6.70
N PRO A 47 -12.23 -2.06 6.97
CA PRO A 47 -11.96 -2.54 8.32
C PRO A 47 -11.47 -1.42 9.24
N GLN A 48 -12.29 -1.02 10.22
CA GLN A 48 -11.97 0.06 11.15
C GLN A 48 -10.82 -0.29 12.10
N ASN A 49 -10.20 0.73 12.70
CA ASN A 49 -9.06 0.61 13.63
C ASN A 49 -7.84 -0.09 13.02
N THR A 50 -7.65 0.02 11.70
CA THR A 50 -6.51 -0.58 11.01
C THR A 50 -5.47 0.49 10.69
N ILE A 51 -4.22 0.26 11.07
CA ILE A 51 -3.07 1.05 10.64
C ILE A 51 -2.33 0.30 9.54
N ALA A 52 -2.05 0.95 8.43
CA ALA A 52 -1.21 0.44 7.35
C ALA A 52 0.12 1.21 7.32
N VAL A 53 1.25 0.50 7.27
CA VAL A 53 2.59 1.11 7.17
C VAL A 53 3.33 0.52 5.99
N LEU A 54 3.66 1.34 5.00
CA LEU A 54 4.50 0.95 3.86
C LEU A 54 5.93 1.36 4.15
N ARG A 55 6.86 0.40 4.02
CA ARG A 55 8.30 0.60 4.18
C ARG A 55 9.05 0.19 2.92
N ARG A 56 10.21 0.81 2.68
CA ARG A 56 11.17 0.46 1.64
C ARG A 56 12.49 0.04 2.29
N PHE A 57 13.17 -0.90 1.66
CA PHE A 57 14.47 -1.40 2.11
C PHE A 57 15.53 -1.19 1.03
N ALA A 58 16.74 -0.84 1.47
CA ALA A 58 17.90 -0.65 0.60
C ALA A 58 18.34 -1.95 -0.08
N SER A 59 18.16 -3.10 0.59
CA SER A 59 18.47 -4.42 0.05
C SER A 59 17.61 -5.53 0.68
N VAL A 60 17.70 -6.76 0.14
CA VAL A 60 17.01 -7.92 0.70
C VAL A 60 17.60 -8.35 2.05
N GLU A 61 18.90 -8.15 2.24
CA GLU A 61 19.60 -8.44 3.50
C GLU A 61 19.12 -7.50 4.61
N VAL A 62 18.97 -6.21 4.31
CA VAL A 62 18.39 -5.23 5.25
C VAL A 62 16.94 -5.60 5.57
N GLN A 63 16.15 -6.00 4.56
CA GLN A 63 14.77 -6.48 4.79
C GLN A 63 14.72 -7.68 5.73
N ALA A 64 15.59 -8.67 5.52
CA ALA A 64 15.64 -9.87 6.36
C ALA A 64 16.10 -9.56 7.79
N ALA A 65 17.17 -8.76 7.95
CA ALA A 65 17.69 -8.37 9.27
C ALA A 65 16.68 -7.55 10.07
N GLU A 66 15.99 -6.59 9.44
CA GLU A 66 14.93 -5.82 10.10
C GLU A 66 13.76 -6.70 10.49
N ARG A 67 13.38 -7.68 9.65
CA ARG A 67 12.32 -8.64 9.98
C ARG A 67 12.68 -9.48 11.19
N GLU A 68 13.91 -9.98 11.28
CA GLU A 68 14.40 -10.73 12.43
C GLU A 68 14.40 -9.86 13.71
N ARG A 69 14.91 -8.63 13.63
CA ARG A 69 14.86 -7.67 14.75
C ARG A 69 13.44 -7.46 15.26
N VAL A 70 12.48 -7.26 14.35
CA VAL A 70 11.06 -7.06 14.68
C VAL A 70 10.47 -8.30 15.36
N LEU A 71 10.78 -9.50 14.87
CA LEU A 71 10.23 -10.76 15.39
C LEU A 71 10.83 -11.16 16.74
N LEU A 72 12.08 -10.80 17.02
CA LEU A 72 12.76 -11.13 18.27
C LEU A 72 12.53 -10.08 19.38
N ALA A 73 12.07 -8.89 19.04
CA ALA A 73 11.74 -7.85 20.03
C ALA A 73 10.42 -8.16 20.75
N SER A 74 10.33 -7.79 22.03
CA SER A 74 9.11 -7.94 22.83
C SER A 74 7.96 -7.05 22.32
N ASP A 75 8.29 -5.84 21.85
CA ASP A 75 7.34 -4.91 21.22
C ASP A 75 8.09 -3.98 20.24
N ALA A 76 8.40 -4.50 19.05
CA ALA A 76 9.20 -3.78 18.05
C ALA A 76 8.58 -2.46 17.58
N PHE A 77 7.26 -2.33 17.67
CA PHE A 77 6.50 -1.19 17.18
C PHE A 77 5.94 -0.32 18.32
N GLY A 78 6.24 -0.66 19.57
CA GLY A 78 5.83 0.08 20.76
C GLY A 78 4.31 0.14 20.95
N ILE A 79 3.52 -0.72 20.29
CA ILE A 79 2.05 -0.69 20.30
C ILE A 79 1.43 -2.05 20.62
N GLY A 80 2.23 -3.02 21.09
CA GLY A 80 1.82 -4.42 21.26
C GLY A 80 0.56 -4.61 22.12
N GLU A 81 0.37 -3.79 23.16
CA GLU A 81 -0.83 -3.86 24.01
C GLU A 81 -2.14 -3.54 23.27
N PHE A 82 -2.06 -2.79 22.17
CA PHE A 82 -3.21 -2.38 21.35
C PHE A 82 -3.48 -3.33 20.17
N VAL A 83 -2.50 -4.14 19.78
CA VAL A 83 -2.56 -4.99 18.58
C VAL A 83 -3.46 -6.20 18.83
N LEU A 84 -4.40 -6.43 17.91
CA LEU A 84 -5.20 -7.65 17.82
C LEU A 84 -4.67 -8.60 16.75
N GLU A 85 -4.26 -8.03 15.61
CA GLU A 85 -3.69 -8.77 14.49
C GLU A 85 -2.56 -7.97 13.84
N GLN A 86 -1.53 -8.68 13.37
CA GLN A 86 -0.41 -8.11 12.62
C GLN A 86 -0.17 -8.92 11.35
N HIS A 87 -0.09 -8.24 10.22
CA HIS A 87 0.32 -8.81 8.94
C HIS A 87 1.53 -8.05 8.39
N MET A 88 2.46 -8.77 7.77
CA MET A 88 3.67 -8.22 7.16
C MET A 88 3.87 -8.85 5.77
N ASP A 89 3.37 -8.17 4.74
CA ASP A 89 3.39 -8.65 3.36
C ASP A 89 4.57 -8.02 2.59
N ASP A 90 5.32 -8.83 1.84
CA ASP A 90 6.44 -8.38 1.02
C ASP A 90 6.01 -8.10 -0.41
N TYR A 91 6.52 -7.01 -0.96
CA TYR A 91 6.13 -6.50 -2.26
C TYR A 91 7.34 -6.12 -3.12
N ARG A 92 7.13 -6.20 -4.44
CA ARG A 92 8.04 -5.68 -5.46
C ARG A 92 7.28 -4.72 -6.36
N LEU A 93 7.90 -3.58 -6.65
CA LEU A 93 7.34 -2.57 -7.52
C LEU A 93 7.16 -3.13 -8.94
N PHE A 94 6.09 -2.73 -9.62
CA PHE A 94 5.98 -2.94 -11.06
C PHE A 94 7.15 -2.20 -11.73
N THR A 95 7.99 -2.91 -12.48
CA THR A 95 9.30 -2.42 -12.95
C THR A 95 9.24 -1.23 -13.93
N PHE A 96 8.05 -0.80 -14.30
CA PHE A 96 7.76 0.30 -15.22
C PHE A 96 7.07 1.48 -14.55
N LEU A 97 6.96 1.46 -13.22
CA LEU A 97 6.45 2.56 -12.42
C LEU A 97 7.55 3.13 -11.54
N GLU A 98 7.39 4.39 -11.20
CA GLU A 98 8.15 5.06 -10.16
C GLU A 98 7.15 5.53 -9.10
N PRO A 99 7.39 5.29 -7.80
CA PRO A 99 6.50 5.79 -6.78
C PRO A 99 6.49 7.32 -6.75
N LEU A 100 5.36 7.93 -6.44
CA LEU A 100 5.32 9.39 -6.21
C LEU A 100 6.27 9.77 -5.07
N ALA A 101 6.95 10.91 -5.24
CA ALA A 101 7.80 11.47 -4.20
C ALA A 101 6.98 11.79 -2.93
N PRO A 102 7.62 11.87 -1.74
CA PRO A 102 6.98 12.36 -0.53
C PRO A 102 6.29 13.73 -0.75
N GLY A 103 5.16 13.93 -0.08
CA GLY A 103 4.38 15.16 -0.19
C GLY A 103 2.87 14.94 -0.19
N LYS A 104 2.15 16.05 -0.39
CA LYS A 104 0.70 16.11 -0.27
C LYS A 104 0.01 15.68 -1.58
N HIS A 105 -0.38 14.42 -1.64
CA HIS A 105 -1.17 13.86 -2.76
C HIS A 105 -2.63 13.58 -2.40
N GLY A 106 -2.93 13.38 -1.12
CA GLY A 106 -4.26 13.00 -0.62
C GLY A 106 -5.21 14.18 -0.32
N PRO A 107 -6.09 14.04 0.70
CA PRO A 107 -5.89 13.23 1.91
C PRO A 107 -6.40 11.79 1.82
N PHE A 108 -7.15 11.40 0.80
CA PHE A 108 -7.68 10.04 0.71
C PHE A 108 -6.74 9.12 -0.08
N TYR A 109 -6.37 7.99 0.48
CA TYR A 109 -5.55 6.98 -0.19
C TYR A 109 -6.34 5.67 -0.30
N GLU A 110 -6.63 5.24 -1.52
CA GLU A 110 -7.26 3.94 -1.77
C GLU A 110 -6.19 2.88 -2.03
N LEU A 111 -6.05 1.94 -1.10
CA LEU A 111 -5.21 0.76 -1.25
C LEU A 111 -6.08 -0.39 -1.74
N ARG A 112 -5.69 -0.98 -2.87
CA ARG A 112 -6.44 -2.04 -3.54
C ARG A 112 -5.55 -3.26 -3.70
N GLU A 113 -5.99 -4.39 -3.19
CA GLU A 113 -5.24 -5.64 -3.20
C GLU A 113 -6.06 -6.75 -3.80
N TYR A 114 -5.57 -7.30 -4.91
CA TYR A 114 -6.31 -8.28 -5.68
C TYR A 114 -5.57 -9.60 -5.75
N ASP A 115 -6.25 -10.65 -5.35
CA ASP A 115 -5.82 -12.02 -5.56
C ASP A 115 -6.04 -12.36 -7.05
N LEU A 116 -5.04 -12.99 -7.64
CA LEU A 116 -5.00 -13.34 -9.06
C LEU A 116 -5.16 -14.85 -9.24
N VAL A 117 -5.60 -15.27 -10.41
CA VAL A 117 -5.45 -16.67 -10.85
C VAL A 117 -3.95 -17.02 -10.92
N THR A 118 -3.60 -18.30 -10.82
CA THR A 118 -2.20 -18.77 -10.71
C THR A 118 -1.27 -18.20 -11.80
N SER A 119 -1.74 -18.08 -13.04
CA SER A 119 -0.98 -17.51 -14.17
C SER A 119 -1.21 -16.02 -14.41
N GLY A 120 -1.92 -15.34 -13.50
CA GLY A 120 -2.50 -14.01 -13.74
C GLY A 120 -1.54 -12.84 -13.62
N LEU A 121 -0.38 -13.01 -12.97
CA LEU A 121 0.53 -11.88 -12.70
C LEU A 121 1.13 -11.31 -13.99
N ALA A 122 1.73 -12.14 -14.84
CA ALA A 122 2.35 -11.69 -16.09
C ALA A 122 1.38 -10.93 -17.03
N PRO A 123 0.17 -11.45 -17.35
CA PRO A 123 -0.79 -10.70 -18.15
C PRO A 123 -1.30 -9.43 -17.44
N THR A 124 -1.43 -9.45 -16.10
CA THR A 124 -1.79 -8.25 -15.33
C THR A 124 -0.72 -7.16 -15.50
N LEU A 125 0.57 -7.49 -15.37
CA LEU A 125 1.67 -6.55 -15.59
C LEU A 125 1.67 -5.98 -17.02
N ALA A 126 1.43 -6.83 -18.02
CA ALA A 126 1.36 -6.41 -19.43
C ALA A 126 0.19 -5.44 -19.67
N GLY A 127 -1.00 -5.74 -19.14
CA GLY A 127 -2.16 -4.85 -19.22
C GLY A 127 -1.91 -3.51 -18.52
N TRP A 128 -1.39 -3.55 -17.29
CA TRP A 128 -1.07 -2.34 -16.51
C TRP A 128 -0.08 -1.44 -17.24
N ARG A 129 0.97 -2.01 -17.85
CA ARG A 129 1.98 -1.23 -18.60
C ARG A 129 1.36 -0.41 -19.73
N LYS A 130 0.33 -0.92 -20.40
CA LYS A 130 -0.39 -0.20 -21.47
C LYS A 130 -1.34 0.86 -20.90
N ALA A 131 -2.04 0.54 -19.81
CA ALA A 131 -3.17 1.35 -19.32
C ALA A 131 -2.79 2.45 -18.32
N VAL A 132 -1.67 2.30 -17.59
CA VAL A 132 -1.35 3.20 -16.47
C VAL A 132 -1.09 4.63 -16.94
N GLY A 133 -0.35 4.84 -18.03
CA GLY A 133 -0.08 6.17 -18.57
C GLY A 133 -1.36 6.95 -18.90
N PRO A 134 -2.25 6.40 -19.75
CA PRO A 134 -3.57 7.01 -20.02
C PRO A 134 -4.39 7.25 -18.74
N ARG A 135 -4.39 6.29 -17.80
CA ARG A 135 -5.16 6.40 -16.54
C ARG A 135 -4.62 7.47 -15.59
N THR A 136 -3.33 7.83 -15.67
CA THR A 136 -2.70 8.81 -14.77
C THR A 136 -2.44 10.17 -15.42
N GLY A 137 -3.01 10.43 -16.60
CA GLY A 137 -2.93 11.73 -17.26
C GLY A 137 -3.79 12.81 -16.59
N GLU A 138 -3.66 14.04 -17.12
CA GLU A 138 -4.33 15.27 -16.61
C GLU A 138 -5.84 15.15 -16.33
N PRO A 139 -6.68 14.41 -17.10
CA PRO A 139 -8.12 14.35 -16.79
C PRO A 139 -8.48 13.47 -15.58
N TYR A 140 -7.54 12.66 -15.06
CA TYR A 140 -7.81 11.64 -14.05
C TYR A 140 -7.08 11.89 -12.72
N SER A 141 -6.33 10.90 -12.23
CA SER A 141 -5.63 10.95 -10.95
C SER A 141 -4.30 10.21 -11.07
N PRO A 142 -3.26 10.65 -10.34
CA PRO A 142 -2.02 9.91 -10.29
C PRO A 142 -2.21 8.56 -9.59
N VAL A 143 -1.28 7.63 -9.83
CA VAL A 143 -1.10 6.43 -9.02
C VAL A 143 0.09 6.67 -8.11
N TYR A 144 -0.01 6.34 -6.82
CA TYR A 144 1.17 6.37 -5.97
C TYR A 144 2.18 5.35 -6.47
N ALA A 145 1.77 4.08 -6.55
CA ALA A 145 2.53 2.97 -7.14
C ALA A 145 1.64 1.71 -7.25
N ALA A 146 2.12 0.72 -7.98
CA ALA A 146 1.58 -0.65 -7.99
C ALA A 146 2.71 -1.67 -7.79
N PHE A 147 2.40 -2.75 -7.08
CA PHE A 147 3.33 -3.76 -6.61
C PHE A 147 2.74 -5.15 -6.76
N TYR A 148 3.57 -6.19 -6.86
CA TYR A 148 3.13 -7.58 -6.70
C TYR A 148 3.72 -8.17 -5.43
N ALA A 149 2.93 -9.02 -4.75
CA ALA A 149 3.35 -9.69 -3.54
C ALA A 149 4.36 -10.80 -3.86
N THR A 150 5.31 -11.03 -2.95
CA THR A 150 6.29 -12.13 -3.04
C THR A 150 6.17 -13.13 -1.89
N ASN A 151 5.24 -12.90 -0.96
CA ASN A 151 4.95 -13.80 0.16
C ASN A 151 3.43 -13.82 0.47
N GLY A 152 3.04 -14.59 1.49
CA GLY A 152 1.66 -14.69 1.92
C GLY A 152 0.77 -15.39 0.88
N ARG A 153 -0.44 -14.87 0.67
CA ARG A 153 -1.34 -15.38 -0.37
C ARG A 153 -0.90 -14.89 -1.74
N LEU A 154 -0.63 -15.84 -2.65
CA LEU A 154 -0.09 -15.59 -3.98
C LEU A 154 -0.87 -16.34 -5.07
N PRO A 155 -0.89 -15.82 -6.31
CA PRO A 155 -0.39 -14.51 -6.72
C PRO A 155 -1.35 -13.38 -6.34
N ARG A 156 -0.81 -12.23 -5.93
CA ARG A 156 -1.57 -11.03 -5.52
C ARG A 156 -0.82 -9.78 -5.93
N TYR A 157 -1.53 -8.69 -6.19
CA TYR A 157 -0.92 -7.38 -6.42
C TYR A 157 -1.64 -6.28 -5.64
N LEU A 158 -0.89 -5.24 -5.26
CA LEU A 158 -1.32 -4.06 -4.53
C LEU A 158 -1.20 -2.84 -5.43
N HIS A 159 -2.14 -1.92 -5.37
CA HIS A 159 -1.99 -0.59 -5.96
C HIS A 159 -2.60 0.49 -5.09
N ILE A 160 -1.94 1.65 -5.06
CA ILE A 160 -2.25 2.74 -4.14
C ILE A 160 -2.59 3.99 -4.95
N TRP A 161 -3.75 4.59 -4.69
CA TRP A 161 -4.25 5.75 -5.42
C TRP A 161 -4.58 6.88 -4.46
N PRO A 162 -3.87 8.02 -4.53
CA PRO A 162 -4.26 9.21 -3.79
C PRO A 162 -5.39 9.97 -4.51
N TYR A 163 -6.28 10.56 -3.72
CA TYR A 163 -7.36 11.43 -4.17
C TYR A 163 -7.50 12.63 -3.22
N ALA A 164 -7.81 13.78 -3.79
CA ALA A 164 -8.09 15.02 -3.06
C ALA A 164 -9.45 14.97 -2.34
N SER A 165 -10.41 14.18 -2.84
CA SER A 165 -11.70 13.95 -2.20
C SER A 165 -12.34 12.62 -2.63
N LEU A 166 -13.36 12.18 -1.90
CA LEU A 166 -14.13 10.98 -2.27
C LEU A 166 -14.99 11.20 -3.51
N GLU A 167 -15.43 12.43 -3.76
CA GLU A 167 -16.14 12.85 -4.98
C GLU A 167 -15.19 12.78 -6.18
N GLN A 168 -13.96 13.29 -6.06
CA GLN A 168 -12.96 13.14 -7.11
C GLN A 168 -12.68 11.67 -7.39
N ARG A 169 -12.57 10.84 -6.34
CA ARG A 169 -12.41 9.39 -6.51
C ARG A 169 -13.56 8.79 -7.32
N LEU A 170 -14.81 9.12 -7.02
CA LEU A 170 -15.98 8.60 -7.73
C LEU A 170 -16.00 9.05 -9.20
N ASP A 171 -15.79 10.35 -9.42
CA ASP A 171 -15.77 10.96 -10.75
C ASP A 171 -14.67 10.36 -11.64
N VAL A 172 -13.42 10.35 -11.16
CA VAL A 172 -12.28 9.80 -11.92
C VAL A 172 -12.49 8.34 -12.28
N ARG A 173 -13.02 7.53 -11.36
CA ARG A 173 -13.29 6.11 -11.62
C ARG A 173 -14.39 5.93 -12.67
N THR A 174 -15.43 6.74 -12.63
CA THR A 174 -16.55 6.68 -13.57
C THR A 174 -16.08 7.09 -14.96
N ARG A 175 -15.39 8.22 -15.07
CA ARG A 175 -14.84 8.72 -16.34
C ARG A 175 -13.83 7.75 -16.94
N ALA A 176 -12.88 7.25 -16.14
CA ALA A 176 -11.85 6.33 -16.64
C ALA A 176 -12.44 5.05 -17.26
N VAL A 177 -13.59 4.58 -16.75
CA VAL A 177 -14.33 3.45 -17.32
C VAL A 177 -15.10 3.86 -18.57
N SER A 178 -15.83 4.98 -18.52
CA SER A 178 -16.60 5.50 -19.65
C SER A 178 -15.71 5.77 -20.87
N ASP A 179 -14.51 6.30 -20.64
CA ASP A 179 -13.55 6.67 -21.68
C ASP A 179 -12.69 5.47 -22.13
N GLY A 180 -12.87 4.30 -21.50
CA GLY A 180 -12.18 3.06 -21.85
C GLY A 180 -10.69 3.03 -21.53
N VAL A 181 -10.16 4.00 -20.77
CA VAL A 181 -8.74 4.01 -20.36
C VAL A 181 -8.45 3.04 -19.21
N TRP A 182 -9.50 2.61 -18.50
CA TRP A 182 -9.41 1.68 -17.37
C TRP A 182 -10.69 0.85 -17.25
N PRO A 183 -10.66 -0.43 -16.85
CA PRO A 183 -9.52 -1.20 -16.38
C PRO A 183 -8.59 -1.68 -17.51
N PRO A 184 -7.39 -2.19 -17.18
CA PRO A 184 -6.50 -2.78 -18.18
C PRO A 184 -7.19 -3.90 -18.96
N GLU A 185 -6.82 -4.03 -20.23
CA GLU A 185 -7.26 -5.11 -21.10
C GLU A 185 -7.03 -6.48 -20.43
N ASN A 186 -8.02 -7.37 -20.54
CA ASN A 186 -7.99 -8.72 -19.98
C ASN A 186 -7.87 -8.79 -18.44
N SER A 187 -8.00 -7.67 -17.72
CA SER A 187 -7.85 -7.64 -16.25
C SER A 187 -8.84 -8.57 -15.54
N ALA A 188 -10.13 -8.51 -15.91
CA ALA A 188 -11.19 -9.26 -15.22
C ALA A 188 -10.93 -10.78 -15.17
N ALA A 189 -10.45 -11.38 -16.25
CA ALA A 189 -10.13 -12.81 -16.30
C ALA A 189 -8.95 -13.22 -15.41
N GLN A 190 -8.13 -12.25 -14.97
CA GLN A 190 -7.00 -12.51 -14.09
C GLN A 190 -7.35 -12.41 -12.61
N LEU A 191 -8.46 -11.74 -12.24
CA LEU A 191 -8.81 -11.45 -10.84
C LEU A 191 -9.69 -12.53 -10.23
N GLN A 192 -9.39 -12.93 -8.99
CA GLN A 192 -10.24 -13.83 -8.20
C GLN A 192 -10.98 -13.10 -7.08
N LYS A 193 -10.27 -12.30 -6.29
CA LYS A 193 -10.83 -11.53 -5.18
C LYS A 193 -10.26 -10.13 -5.20
N MET A 194 -11.11 -9.16 -4.88
CA MET A 194 -10.76 -7.76 -4.87
C MET A 194 -11.02 -7.18 -3.49
N ASN A 195 -9.97 -6.65 -2.84
CA ASN A 195 -10.11 -5.87 -1.61
C ASN A 195 -9.76 -4.40 -1.90
N SER A 196 -10.51 -3.48 -1.32
CA SER A 196 -10.33 -2.04 -1.52
C SER A 196 -10.68 -1.30 -0.24
N VAL A 197 -9.72 -0.57 0.31
CA VAL A 197 -9.87 0.17 1.57
C VAL A 197 -9.37 1.59 1.36
N VAL A 198 -10.13 2.57 1.85
CA VAL A 198 -9.72 3.98 1.84
C VAL A 198 -9.13 4.32 3.19
N TYR A 199 -8.00 5.02 3.16
CA TYR A 199 -7.24 5.42 4.33
C TYR A 199 -6.98 6.94 4.32
N LEU A 200 -6.71 7.47 5.51
CA LEU A 200 -6.20 8.82 5.74
C LEU A 200 -4.74 8.74 6.25
N PRO A 201 -3.82 9.59 5.75
CA PRO A 201 -2.43 9.55 6.18
C PRO A 201 -2.31 9.98 7.64
N ALA A 202 -1.50 9.27 8.41
CA ALA A 202 -1.11 9.69 9.75
C ALA A 202 -0.38 11.03 9.71
N ALA A 203 -0.39 11.76 10.84
CA ALA A 203 0.18 13.11 10.91
C ALA A 203 1.66 13.19 10.51
N PHE A 204 2.41 12.11 10.74
CA PHE A 204 3.84 11.94 10.45
C PHE A 204 4.12 11.17 9.15
N SER A 205 3.08 10.77 8.41
CA SER A 205 3.26 10.08 7.14
C SER A 205 4.02 10.97 6.15
N PRO A 206 5.05 10.45 5.45
CA PRO A 206 5.71 11.20 4.37
C PRO A 206 4.78 11.58 3.21
N LEU A 207 3.57 10.98 3.16
CA LEU A 207 2.55 11.20 2.15
C LEU A 207 1.37 12.01 2.73
N ARG A 208 1.66 13.04 3.53
CA ARG A 208 0.68 13.98 4.09
C ARG A 208 0.76 15.35 3.43
#